data_AF-A0A352KX56-F1
#
_entry.id   AF-A0A352KX56-F1
#
_cell.length_a   1.000
_cell.length_b   1.000
_cell.length_c   1.000
_cell.angle_alpha   90.00
_cell.angle_beta   90.00
_cell.angle_gamma   90.00
#
_symmetry.space_group_name_H-M   'P 1'
#
loop_
_entity.id
_entity.type
_entity.pdbx_description
1 polymer ?
#
loop_
_entity_poly.entity_id
_entity_poly.type
_entity_poly.pdbx_seq_one_letter_code
_entity_poly.pdbx_strand_id
1 'polypeptide(L)'
;MKVLISVSAEQDLAAGKDFYSRRGWEIGEYFLESILAELSSLSVMAGMHAKRFGLHCLPCRRFPWTIYYAVHEGQVMVLAILDDRRDPEWVRRRMQREE
;
A
#
# COMPACT_ATOMS: atom_id res chain seq x y z
N MET A 1 -4.53 15.18 -7.01
CA MET A 1 -3.05 15.05 -6.92
C MET A 1 -2.59 13.88 -7.77
N LYS A 2 -1.39 13.95 -8.37
CA LYS A 2 -0.82 12.80 -9.10
C LYS A 2 -0.35 11.75 -8.10
N VAL A 3 -0.72 10.49 -8.30
CA VAL A 3 -0.26 9.36 -7.49
C VAL A 3 0.81 8.62 -8.28
N LEU A 4 1.97 8.44 -7.66
CA LEU A 4 3.11 7.69 -8.16
C LEU A 4 3.33 6.49 -7.26
N ILE A 5 3.75 5.37 -7.85
CA ILE A 5 3.99 4.11 -7.13
C ILE A 5 5.46 3.76 -7.32
N SER A 6 6.15 3.47 -6.22
CA SER A 6 7.52 2.97 -6.28
C SER A 6 7.56 1.56 -6.86
N VAL A 7 8.68 1.16 -7.45
CA VAL A 7 8.89 -0.22 -7.90
C VAL A 7 8.68 -1.22 -6.76
N SER A 8 9.06 -0.84 -5.54
CA SER A 8 8.87 -1.62 -4.32
C SER A 8 7.39 -1.87 -4.00
N ALA A 9 6.57 -0.82 -4.09
CA ALA A 9 5.14 -0.91 -3.88
C ALA A 9 4.44 -1.70 -5.00
N GLU A 10 4.89 -1.60 -6.25
CA GLU A 10 4.40 -2.44 -7.34
C GLU A 10 4.69 -3.93 -7.09
N GLN A 11 5.89 -4.25 -6.61
CA GLN A 11 6.26 -5.61 -6.22
C GLN A 11 5.41 -6.13 -5.04
N ASP A 12 5.16 -5.29 -4.05
CA ASP A 12 4.29 -5.64 -2.93
C ASP A 12 2.86 -5.97 -3.41
N LEU A 13 2.33 -5.18 -4.35
CA LEU A 13 1.01 -5.39 -4.96
C LEU A 13 0.95 -6.70 -5.75
N ALA A 14 1.96 -6.97 -6.59
CA ALA A 14 2.07 -8.22 -7.33
C ALA A 14 2.13 -9.43 -6.40
N ALA A 15 2.96 -9.36 -5.35
CA ALA A 15 3.08 -10.43 -4.35
C ALA A 15 1.75 -10.64 -3.58
N GLY A 16 1.01 -9.57 -3.30
CA GLY A 16 -0.31 -9.65 -2.68
C GLY A 16 -1.33 -10.33 -3.57
N LYS A 17 -1.39 -9.96 -4.86
CA LYS A 17 -2.26 -10.61 -5.85
C LYS A 17 -1.95 -12.09 -5.94
N ASP A 18 -0.68 -12.45 -6.11
CA ASP A 18 -0.25 -13.85 -6.19
C ASP A 18 -0.60 -14.66 -4.93
N PHE A 19 -0.47 -14.05 -3.74
CA PHE A 19 -0.85 -14.67 -2.49
C PHE A 19 -2.34 -15.03 -2.45
N TYR A 20 -3.22 -14.11 -2.85
CA TYR A 20 -4.66 -14.36 -2.87
C TYR A 20 -5.11 -15.25 -4.03
N SER A 21 -4.46 -15.16 -5.20
CA SER A 21 -4.71 -16.03 -6.36
C SER A 21 -4.50 -17.51 -6.05
N ARG A 22 -3.60 -17.86 -5.11
CA ARG A 22 -3.42 -19.24 -4.64
C ARG A 22 -4.66 -19.85 -3.98
N ARG A 23 -5.59 -19.02 -3.50
CA ARG A 23 -6.89 -19.44 -2.95
C ARG A 23 -8.02 -19.40 -3.98
N GLY A 24 -7.78 -18.79 -5.14
CA GLY A 24 -8.72 -18.60 -6.23
C GLY A 24 -8.33 -17.38 -7.04
N TRP A 25 -8.22 -17.53 -8.36
CA TRP A 25 -7.84 -16.46 -9.28
C TRP A 25 -8.67 -15.18 -9.08
N GLU A 26 -9.98 -15.34 -8.97
CA GLU A 26 -10.93 -14.24 -8.74
C GLU A 26 -10.72 -13.51 -7.40
N ILE A 27 -10.16 -14.17 -6.38
CA ILE A 27 -9.82 -13.50 -5.11
C ILE A 27 -8.59 -12.61 -5.29
N GLY A 28 -7.62 -13.04 -6.11
CA GLY A 28 -6.46 -12.24 -6.47
C GLY A 28 -6.83 -11.01 -7.30
N GLU A 29 -7.72 -11.16 -8.28
CA GLU A 29 -8.28 -10.02 -9.03
C GLU A 29 -9.06 -9.07 -8.11
N TYR A 30 -9.90 -9.61 -7.22
CA TYR A 30 -10.64 -8.78 -6.26
C TYR A 30 -9.72 -8.02 -5.30
N PHE A 31 -8.60 -8.62 -4.90
CA PHE A 31 -7.56 -7.95 -4.13
C PHE A 31 -6.96 -6.78 -4.91
N LEU A 32 -6.52 -7.01 -6.15
CA LEU A 32 -5.91 -5.98 -6.99
C LEU A 32 -6.87 -4.79 -7.18
N GLU A 33 -8.11 -5.05 -7.59
CA GLU A 33 -9.13 -4.02 -7.80
C GLU A 33 -9.41 -3.22 -6.51
N SER A 34 -9.45 -3.90 -5.36
CA SER A 34 -9.65 -3.24 -4.06
C SER A 34 -8.51 -2.29 -3.71
N ILE A 35 -7.25 -2.68 -3.95
CA ILE A 35 -6.09 -1.82 -3.66
C ILE A 35 -6.01 -0.66 -4.67
N LEU A 36 -6.31 -0.90 -5.95
CA LEU A 36 -6.35 0.17 -6.96
C LEU A 36 -7.41 1.24 -6.64
N ALA A 37 -8.55 0.84 -6.08
CA ALA A 37 -9.58 1.77 -5.61
C ALA A 37 -9.06 2.65 -4.46
N GLU A 38 -8.33 2.08 -3.49
CA GLU A 38 -7.72 2.84 -2.39
C GLU A 38 -6.63 3.80 -2.92
N LEU A 39 -5.76 3.34 -3.84
CA LEU A 39 -4.74 4.17 -4.48
C LEU A 39 -5.34 5.35 -5.25
N SER A 40 -6.44 5.12 -5.97
CA SER A 40 -7.16 6.17 -6.68
C SER A 40 -7.72 7.23 -5.73
N SER A 41 -8.20 6.80 -4.56
CA SER A 41 -8.75 7.69 -3.53
C SER A 41 -7.72 8.66 -2.93
N LEU A 42 -6.42 8.31 -2.96
CA LEU A 42 -5.33 9.17 -2.48
C LEU A 42 -5.22 10.47 -3.28
N SER A 43 -5.70 10.50 -4.52
CA SER A 43 -5.72 11.73 -5.32
C SER A 43 -6.53 12.86 -4.68
N VAL A 44 -7.46 12.52 -3.77
CA VAL A 44 -8.35 13.42 -3.03
C VAL A 44 -8.04 13.47 -1.53
N MET A 45 -7.75 12.32 -0.92
CA MET A 45 -7.62 12.18 0.54
C MET A 45 -6.17 12.12 1.04
N ALA A 46 -5.17 12.35 0.19
CA ALA A 46 -3.79 12.36 0.67
C ALA A 46 -3.53 13.49 1.68
N GLY A 47 -2.62 13.25 2.62
CA GLY A 47 -2.26 14.19 3.69
C GLY A 47 -3.12 14.14 4.97
N MET A 48 -4.35 13.60 4.94
CA MET A 48 -5.22 13.54 6.14
C MET A 48 -5.08 12.27 6.98
N HIS A 49 -4.41 11.24 6.46
CA HIS A 49 -4.21 9.98 7.18
C HIS A 49 -3.14 10.08 8.28
N ALA A 50 -3.29 9.30 9.34
CA ALA A 50 -2.31 9.22 10.42
C ALA A 50 -0.94 8.78 9.92
N LYS A 51 0.12 9.19 10.62
CA LYS A 51 1.49 8.84 10.25
C LYS A 51 2.05 7.69 11.09
N ARG A 52 2.82 6.81 10.45
CA ARG A 52 3.67 5.79 11.08
C ARG A 52 4.98 5.73 10.31
N PHE A 53 6.11 5.64 11.03
CA PHE A 53 7.45 5.64 10.41
C PHE A 53 7.69 6.87 9.50
N GLY A 54 7.17 8.05 9.90
CA GLY A 54 7.28 9.29 9.11
C GLY A 54 6.36 9.38 7.88
N LEU A 55 5.71 8.29 7.47
CA LEU A 55 4.84 8.21 6.30
C LEU A 55 3.36 8.26 6.68
N HIS A 56 2.51 8.75 5.79
CA HIS A 56 1.06 8.60 5.94
C HIS A 56 0.65 7.15 5.68
N CYS A 57 -0.31 6.65 6.46
CA CYS A 57 -0.76 5.27 6.41
C CYS A 57 -2.26 5.21 6.12
N LEU A 58 -2.63 4.59 5.00
CA LEU A 58 -4.01 4.29 4.65
C LEU A 58 -4.26 2.77 4.84
N PRO A 59 -4.95 2.35 5.92
CA PRO A 59 -5.43 0.98 6.05
C PRO A 59 -6.50 0.70 4.99
N CYS A 60 -6.32 -0.37 4.22
CA CYS A 60 -7.26 -0.79 3.19
C CYS A 60 -8.53 -1.34 3.84
N ARG A 61 -9.70 -1.02 3.26
CA ARG A 61 -10.99 -1.38 3.88
C ARG A 61 -11.33 -2.87 3.78
N ARG A 62 -10.88 -3.53 2.72
CA ARG A 62 -11.30 -4.91 2.38
C ARG A 62 -10.29 -5.98 2.77
N PHE A 63 -9.03 -5.61 2.87
CA PHE A 63 -7.93 -6.52 3.16
C PHE A 63 -7.10 -5.95 4.30
N PRO A 64 -6.50 -6.81 5.15
CA PRO A 64 -5.65 -6.39 6.27
C PRO A 64 -4.29 -5.94 5.74
N TRP A 65 -4.30 -4.88 4.94
CA TRP A 65 -3.14 -4.31 4.25
C TRP A 65 -3.14 -2.80 4.48
N THR A 66 -1.96 -2.20 4.55
CA THR A 66 -1.79 -0.77 4.72
C THR A 66 -0.91 -0.19 3.60
N ILE A 67 -1.37 0.89 3.00
CA ILE A 67 -0.63 1.68 2.00
C ILE A 67 0.16 2.77 2.73
N TYR A 68 1.47 2.77 2.54
CA TYR A 68 2.40 3.76 3.09
C TYR A 68 2.81 4.73 1.99
N TYR A 69 2.59 6.03 2.22
CA TYR A 69 2.87 7.05 1.22
C TYR A 69 3.38 8.36 1.84
N ALA A 70 4.11 9.11 1.04
CA ALA A 70 4.53 10.48 1.33
C ALA A 70 3.78 11.46 0.43
N VAL A 71 3.63 12.70 0.90
CA VAL A 71 3.12 13.82 0.10
C VAL A 71 4.25 14.82 -0.07
N HIS A 72 4.62 15.12 -1.30
CA HIS A 72 5.65 16.11 -1.63
C HIS A 72 5.22 16.93 -2.84
N GLU A 73 5.31 18.27 -2.75
CA GLU A 73 5.00 19.20 -3.85
C GLU A 73 3.66 18.92 -4.58
N GLY A 74 2.63 18.56 -3.84
CA GLY A 74 1.31 18.28 -4.42
C GLY A 74 1.18 16.90 -5.10
N GLN A 75 2.18 16.03 -4.96
CA GLN A 75 2.19 14.65 -5.44
C GLN A 75 2.15 13.65 -4.28
N VAL A 76 1.60 12.48 -4.56
CA VAL A 76 1.54 11.35 -3.64
C VAL A 76 2.53 10.30 -4.13
N MET A 77 3.52 9.95 -3.31
CA MET A 77 4.46 8.88 -3.59
C MET A 77 4.13 7.69 -2.70
N VAL A 78 3.64 6.59 -3.29
CA VAL A 78 3.39 5.34 -2.58
C VAL A 78 4.69 4.54 -2.53
N LEU A 79 5.17 4.28 -1.31
CA LEU A 79 6.46 3.64 -1.07
C LEU A 79 6.31 2.15 -0.78
N ALA A 80 5.23 1.75 -0.10
CA ALA A 80 4.97 0.34 0.23
C ALA A 80 3.48 0.05 0.37
N ILE A 81 3.09 -1.20 0.11
CA ILE A 81 1.73 -1.70 0.29
C ILE A 81 1.83 -3.02 1.05
N LEU A 82 1.67 -3.02 2.37
CA LEU A 82 2.09 -4.16 3.19
C LEU A 82 0.92 -4.88 3.85
N ASP A 83 1.03 -6.21 3.95
CA ASP A 83 0.11 -7.07 4.72
C ASP A 83 0.34 -6.89 6.22
N ASP A 84 -0.67 -6.44 6.94
CA ASP A 84 -0.63 -6.15 8.39
C ASP A 84 -0.56 -7.43 9.24
N ARG A 85 -0.77 -8.61 8.65
CA ARG A 85 -0.64 -9.90 9.34
C ARG A 85 0.80 -10.42 9.37
N ARG A 86 1.73 -9.77 8.65
CA ARG A 86 3.16 -10.10 8.73
C ARG A 86 3.72 -9.71 10.09
N ASP A 87 4.84 -10.34 10.44
CA ASP A 87 5.62 -10.00 11.63
C ASP A 87 5.89 -8.47 11.67
N PRO A 88 5.48 -7.76 12.75
CA PRO A 88 5.72 -6.33 12.92
C PRO A 88 7.20 -5.94 12.80
N GLU A 89 8.13 -6.81 13.19
CA GLU A 89 9.56 -6.57 13.05
C GLU A 89 10.02 -6.65 11.58
N TRP A 90 9.36 -7.49 10.76
CA TRP A 90 9.58 -7.48 9.31
C TRP A 90 9.11 -6.16 8.70
N VAL A 91 7.94 -5.65 9.12
CA VAL A 91 7.41 -4.37 8.65
C VAL A 91 8.37 -3.22 9.02
N ARG A 92 8.88 -3.18 10.26
CA ARG A 92 9.89 -2.19 10.66
C ARG A 92 11.14 -2.22 9.80
N ARG A 93 11.74 -3.41 9.60
CA ARG A 93 12.94 -3.57 8.75
C ARG A 93 12.68 -3.15 7.30
N ARG A 94 11.48 -3.43 6.79
CA ARG A 94 11.05 -3.02 5.45
C ARG A 94 11.00 -1.50 5.32
N MET A 95 10.45 -0.81 6.32
CA MET A 95 10.35 0.65 6.35
C MET A 95 11.73 1.34 6.43
N GLN A 96 12.68 0.75 7.17
CA GLN A 96 14.06 1.27 7.26
C GLN A 96 14.86 1.18 5.96
N ARG A 97 14.43 0.38 4.98
CA ARG A 97 15.11 0.23 3.68
C ARG A 97 14.58 1.18 2.62
N GLU A 98 13.47 1.87 2.90
CA GLU A 98 12.79 2.78 1.98
C GLU A 98 12.95 4.26 2.39
N GLU A 99 13.71 4.54 3.47
CA GLU A 99 14.25 5.87 3.82
C GLU A 99 15.54 6.16 3.03
#